data_AF-A0A7S2SK01-F1
#
_entry.id   AF-A0A7S2SK01-F1
#
_cell.length_a   1.000
_cell.length_b   1.000
_cell.length_c   1.000
_cell.angle_alpha   90.00
_cell.angle_beta   90.00
_cell.angle_gamma   90.00
#
_symmetry.space_group_name_H-M   'P 1'
#
loop_
_entity.id
_entity.type
_entity.pdbx_description
1 polymer ?
#
loop_
_entity_poly.entity_id
_entity_poly.type
_entity_poly.pdbx_seq_one_letter_code
_entity_poly.pdbx_strand_id
1 'polypeptide(L)'
;SAKLTPRSLGDAIDLRACCCCLLGQVYDRQDKHEQAVAWLALALRIDVYCIEAFLHLVQRHLIPAKDEENLIEELPWRLSQDAWLRALYRTYVSPHNQSSGHDASARFQDPALAFLTGEDAAQVPGGE
;
A
#
# COMPACT_ATOMS: atom_id res chain seq x y z
N SER A 1 17.49 -3.12 15.50
CA SER A 1 17.02 -2.64 14.19
C SER A 1 17.00 -3.77 13.18
N ALA A 2 15.82 -4.11 12.64
CA ALA A 2 15.70 -5.06 11.55
C ALA A 2 16.15 -4.36 10.25
N LYS A 3 17.20 -4.85 9.59
CA LYS A 3 17.62 -4.32 8.30
C LYS A 3 16.56 -4.67 7.26
N LEU A 4 15.87 -3.66 6.74
CA LEU A 4 15.06 -3.80 5.53
C LEU A 4 16.00 -4.16 4.38
N THR A 5 16.05 -5.44 4.01
CA THR A 5 16.78 -5.86 2.82
C THR A 5 15.92 -5.52 1.60
N PRO A 6 16.37 -4.63 0.68
CA PRO A 6 15.64 -4.37 -0.54
C PRO A 6 15.47 -5.67 -1.33
N ARG A 7 14.33 -5.77 -2.04
CA ARG A 7 14.03 -6.90 -2.94
C ARG A 7 15.24 -7.20 -3.82
N SER A 8 15.58 -8.48 -3.95
CA SER A 8 16.67 -8.88 -4.84
C SER A 8 16.29 -8.51 -6.27
N LEU A 9 17.27 -8.31 -7.16
CA LEU A 9 17.01 -7.97 -8.57
C LEU A 9 16.13 -9.03 -9.28
N GLY A 10 16.00 -10.24 -8.71
CA GLY A 10 15.09 -11.31 -9.15
C GLY A 10 13.65 -11.22 -8.62
N ASP A 11 13.37 -10.37 -7.64
CA ASP A 11 12.02 -9.97 -7.19
C ASP A 11 11.54 -8.73 -7.96
N ALA A 12 11.84 -8.70 -9.27
CA ALA A 12 11.45 -7.62 -10.17
C ALA A 12 9.92 -7.46 -10.22
N ILE A 13 9.48 -6.28 -10.64
CA ILE A 13 8.07 -5.94 -10.89
C ILE A 13 7.41 -7.05 -11.72
N ASP A 14 6.32 -7.67 -11.22
CA ASP A 14 5.60 -8.67 -12.01
C ASP A 14 4.79 -7.97 -13.11
N LEU A 15 5.23 -8.14 -14.35
CA LEU A 15 4.59 -7.55 -15.54
C LEU A 15 3.10 -7.92 -15.64
N ARG A 16 2.68 -9.10 -15.16
CA ARG A 16 1.27 -9.49 -15.16
C ARG A 16 0.47 -8.67 -14.16
N ALA A 17 1.04 -8.37 -13.00
CA ALA A 17 0.42 -7.47 -12.03
C ALA A 17 0.26 -6.07 -12.63
N CYS A 18 1.27 -5.54 -13.32
CA CYS A 18 1.18 -4.27 -14.04
C CYS A 18 0.08 -4.27 -15.11
N CYS A 19 0.02 -5.31 -15.94
CA CYS A 19 -1.04 -5.43 -16.95
C CYS A 19 -2.44 -5.49 -16.32
N CYS A 20 -2.61 -6.26 -15.24
CA CYS A 20 -3.88 -6.33 -14.51
C CYS A 20 -4.26 -4.98 -13.91
N CYS A 21 -3.30 -4.26 -13.32
CA CYS A 21 -3.52 -2.92 -12.80
C CYS A 21 -4.02 -1.97 -13.90
N LEU A 22 -3.31 -1.88 -15.02
CA LEU A 22 -3.70 -1.04 -16.16
C LEU A 22 -5.09 -1.40 -16.70
N LEU A 23 -5.40 -2.69 -16.85
CA LEU A 23 -6.73 -3.15 -17.27
C LEU A 23 -7.81 -2.70 -16.27
N GLY A 24 -7.57 -2.86 -14.98
CA GLY A 24 -8.47 -2.40 -13.93
C GLY A 24 -8.77 -0.91 -14.03
N GLN A 25 -7.74 -0.08 -14.23
CA GLN A 25 -7.93 1.36 -14.43
C GLN A 25 -8.71 1.69 -15.72
N VAL A 26 -8.49 0.94 -16.80
CA VAL A 26 -9.24 1.12 -18.05
C VAL A 26 -10.71 0.76 -17.87
N TYR A 27 -11.02 -0.35 -17.19
CA TYR A 27 -12.40 -0.74 -16.89
C TYR A 27 -13.10 0.27 -15.99
N ASP A 28 -12.39 0.80 -15.00
CA ASP A 28 -12.93 1.85 -14.12
C ASP A 28 -13.29 3.11 -14.93
N ARG A 29 -12.42 3.56 -15.84
CA ARG A 29 -12.72 4.69 -16.75
C ARG A 29 -13.88 4.41 -17.72
N GLN A 30 -14.29 3.16 -17.89
CA GLN A 30 -15.45 2.75 -18.69
C GLN A 30 -16.70 2.52 -17.82
N ASP A 31 -16.69 2.92 -16.55
CA ASP A 31 -17.75 2.71 -15.56
C ASP A 31 -18.09 1.22 -15.34
N LYS A 32 -17.14 0.33 -15.65
CA LYS A 32 -17.22 -1.12 -15.47
C LYS A 32 -16.61 -1.51 -14.12
N HIS A 33 -17.30 -1.09 -13.05
CA HIS A 33 -16.78 -1.11 -11.68
C HIS A 33 -16.42 -2.51 -11.18
N GLU A 34 -17.29 -3.50 -11.39
CA GLU A 34 -17.04 -4.88 -10.97
C GLU A 34 -15.81 -5.48 -11.66
N GLN A 35 -15.66 -5.22 -12.97
CA GLN A 35 -14.47 -5.65 -13.71
C GLN A 35 -13.21 -4.93 -13.22
N ALA A 36 -13.30 -3.62 -12.94
CA ALA A 36 -12.17 -2.87 -12.40
C ALA A 36 -11.67 -3.47 -11.08
N VAL A 37 -12.58 -3.73 -10.14
CA VAL A 37 -12.26 -4.35 -8.85
C VAL A 37 -11.62 -5.72 -9.06
N ALA A 38 -12.18 -6.57 -9.92
CA ALA A 38 -11.63 -7.90 -10.18
C ALA A 38 -10.19 -7.85 -10.71
N TRP A 39 -9.90 -6.96 -11.67
CA TRP A 39 -8.56 -6.82 -12.24
C TRP A 39 -7.54 -6.22 -11.26
N LEU A 40 -7.95 -5.23 -10.47
CA LEU A 40 -7.08 -4.62 -9.46
C LEU A 40 -6.78 -5.59 -8.30
N ALA A 41 -7.78 -6.33 -7.83
CA ALA A 41 -7.60 -7.38 -6.83
C ALA A 41 -6.68 -8.50 -7.36
N LEU A 42 -6.83 -8.87 -8.63
CA LEU A 42 -5.93 -9.83 -9.27
C LEU A 42 -4.47 -9.31 -9.31
N ALA A 43 -4.26 -8.03 -9.61
CA ALA A 43 -2.93 -7.43 -9.59
C ALA A 43 -2.25 -7.59 -8.22
N LEU A 44 -2.98 -7.31 -7.13
CA LEU A 44 -2.47 -7.45 -5.76
C LEU A 44 -2.22 -8.89 -5.33
N ARG A 45 -3.02 -9.84 -5.83
CA ARG A 45 -2.80 -11.27 -5.60
C ARG A 45 -1.57 -11.81 -6.32
N ILE A 46 -1.21 -11.21 -7.45
CA ILE A 46 0.01 -11.55 -8.21
C ILE A 46 1.23 -10.92 -7.54
N ASP A 47 1.17 -9.61 -7.29
CA ASP A 47 2.23 -8.87 -6.60
C ASP A 47 1.64 -7.92 -5.56
N VAL A 48 1.78 -8.29 -4.29
CA VAL A 48 1.29 -7.49 -3.17
C VAL A 48 1.94 -6.10 -3.12
N TYR A 49 3.09 -5.91 -3.79
CA TYR A 49 3.82 -4.66 -3.89
C TYR A 49 3.27 -3.74 -4.98
N CYS A 50 2.24 -4.15 -5.71
CA CYS A 50 1.52 -3.31 -6.67
C CYS A 50 0.65 -2.27 -5.94
N ILE A 51 1.30 -1.32 -5.26
CA ILE A 51 0.66 -0.29 -4.45
C ILE A 51 -0.33 0.56 -5.26
N GLU A 52 -0.05 0.77 -6.54
CA GLU A 52 -0.95 1.49 -7.44
C GLU A 52 -2.33 0.81 -7.51
N ALA A 53 -2.39 -0.51 -7.61
CA ALA A 53 -3.66 -1.23 -7.63
C ALA A 53 -4.43 -1.09 -6.31
N PHE A 54 -3.72 -1.13 -5.18
CA PHE A 54 -4.31 -0.95 -3.85
C PHE A 54 -4.87 0.46 -3.64
N LEU A 55 -4.07 1.49 -3.93
CA LEU A 55 -4.51 2.87 -3.80
C LEU A 55 -5.70 3.17 -4.72
N HIS A 56 -5.70 2.59 -5.92
CA HIS A 56 -6.81 2.75 -6.85
C HIS A 56 -8.11 2.13 -6.32
N LEU A 57 -8.04 0.98 -5.63
CA LEU A 57 -9.22 0.38 -4.98
C LEU A 57 -9.76 1.25 -3.83
N VAL A 58 -8.87 1.73 -2.96
CA VAL A 58 -9.25 2.42 -1.71
C VAL A 58 -9.57 3.90 -1.93
N GLN A 59 -8.68 4.65 -2.59
CA GLN A 59 -8.83 6.11 -2.75
C GLN A 59 -9.92 6.51 -3.75
N ARG A 60 -10.23 5.63 -4.72
CA ARG A 60 -11.37 5.85 -5.62
C ARG A 60 -12.66 5.19 -5.12
N HIS A 61 -12.65 4.64 -3.92
CA HIS A 61 -13.80 3.98 -3.29
C HIS A 61 -14.42 2.89 -4.18
N LEU A 62 -13.58 2.08 -4.83
CA LEU A 62 -14.04 0.95 -5.65
C LEU A 62 -14.52 -0.25 -4.81
N ILE A 63 -14.17 -0.24 -3.53
CA ILE A 63 -14.67 -1.17 -2.54
C ILE A 63 -15.22 -0.38 -1.37
N PRO A 64 -16.22 -0.89 -0.65
CA PRO A 64 -16.75 -0.19 0.52
C PRO A 64 -15.72 -0.22 1.66
N ALA A 65 -15.65 0.85 2.45
CA ALA A 65 -14.68 1.01 3.53
C ALA A 65 -14.62 -0.15 4.54
N LYS A 66 -15.75 -0.83 4.76
CA LYS A 66 -15.83 -2.03 5.63
C LYS A 66 -15.05 -3.24 5.10
N ASP A 67 -14.81 -3.29 3.80
CA ASP A 67 -14.18 -4.42 3.11
C ASP A 67 -12.68 -4.14 2.83
N GLU A 68 -12.22 -2.91 3.03
CA GLU A 68 -10.83 -2.50 2.81
C GLU A 68 -9.86 -3.21 3.77
N GLU A 69 -10.22 -3.37 5.05
CA GLU A 69 -9.38 -4.13 5.99
C GLU A 69 -9.38 -5.63 5.64
N ASN A 70 -10.53 -6.16 5.20
CA ASN A 70 -10.62 -7.56 4.76
C ASN A 70 -9.71 -7.81 3.54
N LEU A 71 -9.66 -6.87 2.59
CA LEU A 71 -8.73 -6.93 1.47
C LEU A 71 -7.28 -7.03 1.97
N ILE A 72 -6.88 -6.22 2.94
CA ILE A 72 -5.54 -6.29 3.51
C ILE A 72 -5.30 -7.68 4.11
N GLU A 73 -6.24 -8.24 4.88
CA GLU A 73 -6.06 -9.55 5.52
C GLU A 73 -5.93 -10.72 4.52
N GLU A 74 -6.61 -10.65 3.37
CA GLU A 74 -6.65 -11.74 2.37
C GLU A 74 -5.43 -11.80 1.44
N LEU A 75 -4.59 -10.76 1.41
CA LEU A 75 -3.46 -10.70 0.50
C LEU A 75 -2.36 -11.72 0.85
N PRO A 76 -1.61 -12.23 -0.15
CA PRO A 76 -0.62 -13.29 0.04
C PRO A 76 0.70 -12.75 0.64
N TRP A 77 0.65 -12.27 1.88
CA TRP A 77 1.81 -11.69 2.59
C TRP A 77 2.91 -12.72 2.90
N ARG A 78 4.15 -12.28 2.75
CA ARG A 78 5.34 -12.94 3.32
C ARG A 78 5.59 -12.34 4.71
N LEU A 79 5.03 -12.99 5.75
CA LEU A 79 4.93 -12.52 7.15
C LEU A 79 6.15 -11.76 7.70
N SER A 80 7.37 -12.16 7.35
CA SER A 80 8.60 -11.55 7.87
C SER A 80 9.11 -10.35 7.06
N GLN A 81 8.82 -10.30 5.76
CA GLN A 81 9.38 -9.31 4.83
C GLN A 81 8.39 -8.18 4.49
N ASP A 82 7.09 -8.44 4.62
CA ASP A 82 6.04 -7.53 4.14
C ASP A 82 5.32 -6.78 5.27
N ALA A 83 5.77 -6.94 6.53
CA ALA A 83 5.13 -6.30 7.69
C ALA A 83 5.05 -4.77 7.54
N TRP A 84 6.09 -4.17 6.94
CA TRP A 84 6.16 -2.74 6.65
C TRP A 84 5.14 -2.29 5.60
N LEU A 85 4.92 -3.10 4.56
CA LEU A 85 3.98 -2.83 3.47
C LEU A 85 2.54 -2.97 3.95
N ARG A 86 2.28 -3.97 4.81
CA ARG A 86 0.97 -4.14 5.45
C ARG A 86 0.65 -2.99 6.40
N ALA A 87 1.63 -2.53 7.17
CA ALA A 87 1.48 -1.32 7.98
C ALA A 87 1.16 -0.11 7.09
N LEU A 88 1.89 0.08 5.99
CA LEU A 88 1.63 1.13 5.00
C LEU A 88 0.20 1.06 4.45
N TYR A 89 -0.31 -0.12 4.07
CA TYR A 89 -1.66 -0.26 3.52
C TYR A 89 -2.73 0.17 4.52
N ARG A 90 -2.58 -0.17 5.80
CA ARG A 90 -3.52 0.24 6.85
C ARG A 90 -3.60 1.76 7.04
N THR A 91 -2.53 2.51 6.73
CA THR A 91 -2.56 3.98 6.80
C THR A 91 -3.56 4.60 5.82
N TYR A 92 -3.86 3.90 4.73
CA TYR A 92 -4.80 4.35 3.71
C TYR A 92 -6.25 3.95 3.98
N VAL A 93 -6.50 2.94 4.84
CA VAL A 93 -7.83 2.38 5.14
C VAL A 93 -8.50 3.02 6.36
N SER A 94 -7.73 3.71 7.21
CA SER A 94 -8.20 4.22 8.51
C SER A 94 -9.39 5.22 8.42
N PRO A 95 -10.32 5.21 9.40
CA PRO A 95 -11.63 5.88 9.34
C PRO A 95 -11.62 7.42 9.28
N HIS A 96 -10.46 8.07 9.35
CA HIS A 96 -10.31 9.53 9.21
C HIS A 96 -10.29 10.02 7.76
N ASN A 97 -10.38 9.14 6.76
CA ASN A 97 -10.49 9.57 5.36
C ASN A 97 -11.86 10.21 5.00
N GLN A 98 -12.79 10.31 5.97
CA GLN A 98 -14.09 10.96 5.78
C GLN A 98 -14.07 12.49 6.02
N SER A 99 -12.99 13.07 6.55
CA SER A 99 -12.88 14.54 6.63
C SER A 99 -11.96 15.05 5.52
N SER A 100 -12.60 15.59 4.48
CA SER A 100 -12.18 16.74 3.67
C SER A 100 -10.67 16.87 3.41
N GLY A 101 -10.29 16.71 2.14
CA GLY A 101 -8.91 16.83 1.68
C GLY A 101 -8.18 18.01 2.30
N HIS A 102 -7.22 17.72 3.17
CA HIS A 102 -6.06 18.54 3.45
C HIS A 102 -4.93 17.58 3.87
N ASP A 103 -3.86 17.65 3.08
CA ASP A 103 -2.50 17.31 3.45
C ASP A 103 -2.12 15.83 3.69
N ALA A 104 -1.76 15.15 2.60
CA ALA A 104 -1.08 13.86 2.65
C ALA A 104 0.26 13.91 3.44
N SER A 105 0.84 15.11 3.64
CA SER A 105 2.08 15.33 4.41
C SER A 105 1.94 14.97 5.89
N ALA A 106 0.78 15.23 6.51
CA ALA A 106 0.55 14.95 7.93
C ALA A 106 0.49 13.45 8.25
N ARG A 107 0.18 12.60 7.26
CA ARG A 107 0.06 11.14 7.46
C ARG A 107 1.40 10.44 7.64
N PHE A 108 2.49 11.03 7.14
CA PHE A 108 3.84 10.51 7.35
C PHE A 108 4.44 10.90 8.71
N GLN A 109 3.73 11.70 9.52
CA GLN A 109 4.13 12.07 10.89
C GLN A 109 3.54 11.12 11.95
N ASP A 110 2.86 10.04 11.54
CA ASP A 110 2.41 9.01 12.47
C ASP A 110 3.63 8.35 13.15
N PRO A 111 3.76 8.44 14.48
CA PRO A 111 4.87 7.85 15.21
C PRO A 111 4.98 6.32 15.01
N ALA A 112 3.90 5.64 14.63
CA ALA A 112 3.93 4.21 14.29
C ALA A 112 4.62 3.91 12.94
N LEU A 113 4.82 4.91 12.09
CA LEU A 113 5.46 4.80 10.77
C LEU A 113 6.89 5.39 10.74
N ALA A 114 7.38 5.90 11.87
CA ALA A 114 8.74 6.47 11.99
C ALA A 114 9.84 5.48 11.58
N PHE A 115 9.59 4.17 11.69
CA PHE A 115 10.54 3.15 11.22
C PHE A 115 10.70 3.11 9.68
N LEU A 116 9.75 3.65 8.92
CA LEU A 116 9.77 3.70 7.45
C LEU A 116 10.53 4.91 6.91
N THR A 117 10.57 6.03 7.65
CA THR A 117 11.25 7.26 7.21
C THR A 117 12.77 7.17 7.32
N GLY A 118 13.30 6.08 7.92
CA GLY A 118 14.74 5.91 8.10
C GLY A 118 15.35 6.88 9.12
N GLU A 119 14.52 7.62 9.86
CA GLU A 119 14.93 8.46 10.98
C GLU A 119 15.15 7.61 12.23
N ASP A 120 16.04 6.62 12.16
CA ASP A 120 16.49 5.92 13.35
C ASP A 120 17.94 6.33 13.63
N ALA A 121 18.07 7.21 14.63
CA ALA A 121 19.23 7.39 15.49
C ALA A 121 20.63 7.14 14.88
N ALA A 122 21.33 8.24 14.56
CA ALA A 122 22.78 8.33 14.66
C ALA A 122 23.11 9.71 15.27
N GLN A 123 23.33 9.86 16.59
CA GLN A 123 24.59 9.59 17.35
C GLN A 123 25.72 10.48 16.76
N VAL A 124 26.51 11.32 17.46
CA VAL A 124 27.12 11.37 18.81
C VAL A 124 27.76 12.81 18.97
N PRO A 125 28.80 13.10 19.80
CA PRO A 125 28.92 13.34 21.26
C PRO A 125 29.38 14.80 21.61
N GLY A 126 29.31 15.19 22.89
CA GLY A 126 30.34 16.03 23.53
C GLY A 126 30.03 17.52 23.83
N GLY A 127 30.42 17.91 25.05
CA GLY A 127 30.65 19.29 25.53
C GLY A 127 29.45 19.89 26.27
N GLU A 128 29.47 20.22 27.55
CA GLU A 128 30.54 20.35 28.56
C GLU A 128 30.00 19.92 29.94
#